data_AF-A0A3D2RM40-F1
#
_entry.id   AF-A0A3D2RM40-F1
#
_cell.length_a   1.000
_cell.length_b   1.000
_cell.length_c   1.000
_cell.angle_alpha   90.00
_cell.angle_beta   90.00
_cell.angle_gamma   90.00
#
_symmetry.space_group_name_H-M   'P 1'
#
loop_
_entity.id
_entity.type
_entity.pdbx_description
1 polymer ?
#
loop_
_entity_poly.entity_id
_entity_poly.type
_entity_poly.pdbx_seq_one_letter_code
_entity_poly.pdbx_strand_id
1 'polypeptide(L)'
;VFLLCLTSNPGSADFQRRETEKGPVFELVARTAADWSDRGSIGLVVGATHPEDLPRVRQVAPTLPFLIPGVGSQGGDASEIVDQAATADGLGVLINASRSILYASDGSDYAGSARQATEELRATIEGRITED
;
A
#
# COMPACT_ATOMS: atom_id res chain seq x y z
N VAL A 1 11.59 2.56 8.73
CA VAL A 1 11.49 3.55 7.62
C VAL A 1 10.74 2.93 6.45
N PHE A 2 10.10 3.72 5.60
CA PHE A 2 9.50 3.22 4.36
C PHE A 2 10.25 3.81 3.16
N LEU A 3 10.76 2.95 2.26
CA LEU A 3 11.46 3.36 1.04
C LEU A 3 10.45 3.54 -0.09
N LEU A 4 10.63 4.60 -0.90
CA LEU A 4 9.81 4.81 -2.10
C LEU A 4 10.17 3.75 -3.16
N CYS A 5 9.28 2.79 -3.37
CA CYS A 5 9.48 1.68 -4.31
C CYS A 5 8.80 1.99 -5.63
N LEU A 6 7.46 2.02 -5.62
CA LEU A 6 6.64 2.29 -6.79
C LEU A 6 5.47 3.18 -6.38
N THR A 7 5.41 4.41 -6.86
CA THR A 7 4.38 5.38 -6.49
C THR A 7 3.29 5.48 -7.55
N SER A 8 2.09 5.95 -7.18
CA SER A 8 0.92 5.99 -8.06
C SER A 8 0.92 7.12 -9.10
N ASN A 9 1.87 8.06 -9.03
CA ASN A 9 1.88 9.21 -9.93
C ASN A 9 2.46 8.83 -11.31
N PRO A 10 2.08 9.56 -12.39
CA PRO A 10 2.60 9.32 -13.75
C PRO A 10 4.13 9.33 -13.86
N GLY A 11 4.81 10.13 -13.02
CA GLY A 11 6.28 10.20 -12.96
C GLY A 11 6.97 8.92 -12.51
N SER A 12 6.23 7.89 -12.05
CA SER A 12 6.79 6.55 -11.86
C SER A 12 7.38 5.97 -13.16
N ALA A 13 6.83 6.34 -14.32
CA ALA A 13 7.33 5.93 -15.63
C ALA A 13 8.71 6.53 -15.98
N ASP A 14 9.04 7.70 -15.43
CA ASP A 14 10.29 8.39 -15.75
C ASP A 14 11.50 7.64 -15.20
N PHE A 15 11.34 7.00 -14.02
CA PHE A 15 12.43 6.34 -13.30
C PHE A 15 12.07 4.96 -12.75
N GLN A 16 11.03 4.84 -11.92
CA GLN A 16 10.73 3.62 -11.15
C GLN A 16 10.43 2.43 -12.06
N ARG A 17 9.72 2.66 -13.17
CA ARG A 17 9.38 1.62 -14.17
C ARG A 17 10.42 1.46 -15.29
N ARG A 18 11.53 2.22 -15.27
CA ARG A 18 12.59 2.06 -16.28
C ARG A 18 13.24 0.71 -16.11
N GLU A 19 13.38 -0.01 -17.21
CA GLU A 19 14.06 -1.30 -17.23
C GLU A 19 15.57 -1.16 -16.99
N THR A 20 16.12 -2.12 -16.27
CA THR A 20 17.56 -2.33 -16.07
C THR A 20 17.91 -3.76 -16.46
N GLU A 21 19.18 -4.14 -16.42
CA GLU A 21 19.61 -5.52 -16.63
C GLU A 21 18.98 -6.52 -15.63
N LYS A 22 18.46 -6.03 -14.50
CA LYS A 22 17.86 -6.84 -13.42
C LYS A 22 16.34 -6.61 -13.31
N GLY A 23 15.69 -6.10 -14.35
CA GLY A 23 14.28 -5.68 -14.31
C GLY A 23 14.11 -4.21 -13.93
N PRO A 24 12.88 -3.74 -13.69
CA PRO A 24 12.61 -2.33 -13.48
C PRO A 24 13.20 -1.80 -12.16
N VAL A 25 13.51 -0.51 -12.11
CA VAL A 25 14.15 0.14 -10.96
C VAL A 25 13.40 -0.11 -9.64
N PHE A 26 12.06 -0.11 -9.64
CA PHE A 26 11.30 -0.38 -8.42
C PHE A 26 11.59 -1.76 -7.82
N GLU A 27 11.80 -2.79 -8.66
CA GLU A 27 12.17 -4.11 -8.14
C GLU A 27 13.58 -4.13 -7.56
N LEU A 28 14.50 -3.34 -8.12
CA LEU A 28 15.83 -3.18 -7.55
C LEU A 28 15.75 -2.56 -6.15
N VAL A 29 14.88 -1.56 -5.97
CA VAL A 29 14.59 -0.98 -4.65
C VAL A 29 14.00 -2.03 -3.71
N ALA A 30 13.00 -2.80 -4.16
CA ALA A 30 12.37 -3.84 -3.35
C ALA A 30 13.36 -4.93 -2.89
N ARG A 31 14.22 -5.44 -3.79
CA ARG A 31 15.27 -6.41 -3.44
C ARG A 31 16.26 -5.84 -2.44
N THR A 32 16.74 -4.62 -2.70
CA THR A 32 17.69 -3.94 -1.82
C THR A 32 17.09 -3.73 -0.42
N ALA A 33 15.80 -3.37 -0.35
CA ALA A 33 15.08 -3.23 0.90
C ALA A 33 14.95 -4.56 1.66
N ALA A 34 14.68 -5.66 0.95
CA ALA A 34 14.60 -7.00 1.53
C ALA A 34 15.96 -7.42 2.11
N ASP A 35 17.06 -7.19 1.38
CA ASP A 35 18.42 -7.47 1.87
C ASP A 35 18.82 -6.64 3.10
N TRP A 36 18.25 -5.44 3.24
CA TRP A 36 18.50 -4.58 4.39
C TRP A 36 17.60 -4.88 5.60
N SER A 37 16.55 -5.67 5.43
CA SER A 37 15.53 -5.89 6.47
C SER A 37 16.06 -6.58 7.72
N ASP A 38 17.08 -7.44 7.58
CA ASP A 38 17.78 -8.07 8.72
C ASP A 38 18.55 -7.06 9.58
N ARG A 39 18.71 -5.83 9.11
CA ARG A 39 19.51 -4.76 9.74
C ARG A 39 18.64 -3.68 10.39
N GLY A 40 17.30 -3.76 10.27
CA GLY A 40 16.37 -2.82 10.90
C GLY A 40 14.97 -2.83 10.28
N SER A 41 14.05 -2.07 10.88
CA SER A 41 12.65 -2.02 10.43
C SER A 41 12.50 -1.23 9.12
N ILE A 42 12.43 -1.96 8.00
CA ILE A 42 12.24 -1.42 6.64
C ILE A 42 10.88 -1.87 6.10
N GLY A 43 10.20 -0.96 5.41
CA GLY A 43 9.03 -1.24 4.58
C GLY A 43 9.12 -0.52 3.24
N LEU A 44 8.12 -0.74 2.39
CA LEU A 44 8.04 -0.13 1.05
C LEU A 44 6.81 0.74 0.94
N VAL A 45 6.94 1.90 0.29
CA VAL A 45 5.78 2.66 -0.21
C VAL A 45 5.45 2.13 -1.60
N VAL A 46 4.24 1.59 -1.75
CA VAL A 46 3.73 1.04 -3.01
C VAL A 46 2.36 1.65 -3.32
N GLY A 47 2.21 2.25 -4.50
CA GLY A 47 0.97 2.87 -4.94
C GLY A 47 -0.07 1.83 -5.36
N ALA A 48 -1.33 2.10 -5.07
CA ALA A 48 -2.45 1.20 -5.37
C ALA A 48 -3.25 1.53 -6.63
N THR A 49 -2.80 2.49 -7.45
CA THR A 49 -3.50 2.86 -8.70
C THR A 49 -3.40 1.78 -9.77
N HIS A 50 -2.42 0.89 -9.64
CA HIS A 50 -2.18 -0.25 -10.52
C HIS A 50 -2.08 -1.51 -9.64
N PRO A 51 -3.22 -2.11 -9.24
CA PRO A 51 -3.23 -3.30 -8.38
C PRO A 51 -2.30 -4.39 -8.90
N GLU A 52 -2.22 -4.56 -10.22
CA GLU A 52 -1.37 -5.56 -10.90
C GLU A 52 0.12 -5.50 -10.54
N ASP A 53 0.61 -4.37 -10.04
CA ASP A 53 1.99 -4.22 -9.58
C ASP A 53 2.21 -4.74 -8.15
N LEU A 54 1.17 -4.80 -7.32
CA LEU A 54 1.27 -5.22 -5.91
C LEU A 54 1.78 -6.66 -5.77
N PRO A 55 1.25 -7.67 -6.51
CA PRO A 55 1.76 -9.03 -6.45
C PRO A 55 3.22 -9.12 -6.89
N ARG A 56 3.62 -8.29 -7.86
CA ARG A 56 5.00 -8.25 -8.38
C ARG A 56 5.98 -7.74 -7.31
N VAL A 57 5.63 -6.68 -6.59
CA VAL A 57 6.45 -6.18 -5.47
C VAL A 57 6.45 -7.18 -4.30
N ARG A 58 5.30 -7.80 -3.99
CA ARG A 58 5.20 -8.85 -2.96
C ARG A 58 6.07 -10.06 -3.26
N GLN A 59 6.12 -10.52 -4.51
CA GLN A 59 7.00 -11.62 -4.92
C GLN A 59 8.48 -11.32 -4.65
N VAL A 60 8.89 -10.07 -4.86
CA VAL A 60 10.27 -9.63 -4.67
C VAL A 60 10.60 -9.38 -3.19
N ALA A 61 9.64 -8.86 -2.41
CA ALA A 61 9.77 -8.54 -1.01
C ALA A 61 8.69 -9.27 -0.18
N PRO A 62 8.79 -10.59 0.01
CA PRO A 62 7.69 -11.44 0.49
C PRO A 62 7.24 -11.14 1.91
N THR A 63 8.10 -10.56 2.75
CA THR A 63 7.82 -10.34 4.18
C THR A 63 7.77 -8.86 4.58
N LEU A 64 8.12 -7.94 3.68
CA LEU A 64 8.20 -6.53 4.04
C LEU A 64 6.81 -5.90 4.19
N PRO A 65 6.61 -5.01 5.17
CA PRO A 65 5.39 -4.23 5.27
C PRO A 65 5.31 -3.21 4.12
N PHE A 66 4.13 -3.14 3.48
CA PHE A 66 3.84 -2.15 2.43
C PHE A 66 2.96 -1.04 3.00
N LEU A 67 3.40 0.20 2.85
CA LEU A 67 2.58 1.38 3.07
C LEU A 67 1.92 1.78 1.74
N ILE A 68 0.60 1.73 1.71
CA ILE A 68 -0.22 2.00 0.53
C ILE A 68 -0.92 3.35 0.67
N PRO A 69 -0.43 4.42 0.03
CA PRO A 69 -1.05 5.74 0.12
C PRO A 69 -2.26 5.87 -0.79
N GLY A 70 -3.29 6.56 -0.29
CA GLY A 70 -4.30 7.20 -1.15
C GLY A 70 -5.54 6.38 -1.47
N VAL A 71 -5.80 5.31 -0.73
CA VAL A 71 -7.01 4.48 -0.85
C VAL A 71 -8.27 5.35 -0.66
N GLY A 72 -9.31 5.08 -1.46
CA GLY A 72 -10.59 5.82 -1.48
C GLY A 72 -10.61 7.09 -2.35
N SER A 73 -9.53 7.89 -2.37
CA SER A 73 -9.49 9.12 -3.21
C SER A 73 -8.84 8.93 -4.59
N GLN A 74 -8.04 7.87 -4.77
CA GLN A 74 -7.35 7.54 -6.01
C GLN A 74 -7.96 6.32 -6.74
N GLY A 75 -9.17 5.91 -6.35
CA GLY A 75 -9.93 4.86 -7.05
C GLY A 75 -9.52 3.41 -6.76
N GLY A 76 -8.58 3.16 -5.82
CA GLY A 76 -8.21 1.80 -5.42
C GLY A 76 -9.19 1.20 -4.42
N ASP A 77 -9.65 -0.02 -4.69
CA ASP A 77 -10.46 -0.83 -3.77
C ASP A 77 -9.57 -1.37 -2.63
N ALA A 78 -9.89 -0.97 -1.40
CA ALA A 78 -9.14 -1.39 -0.21
C ALA A 78 -9.06 -2.91 -0.06
N SER A 79 -10.11 -3.63 -0.47
CA SER A 79 -10.17 -5.09 -0.38
C SER A 79 -9.27 -5.74 -1.43
N GLU A 80 -9.30 -5.27 -2.67
CA GLU A 80 -8.42 -5.75 -3.74
C GLU A 80 -6.93 -5.53 -3.40
N ILE A 81 -6.61 -4.38 -2.79
CA ILE A 81 -5.24 -4.09 -2.32
C ILE A 81 -4.77 -5.13 -1.30
N VAL A 82 -5.62 -5.47 -0.33
CA VAL A 82 -5.29 -6.48 0.68
C VAL A 82 -5.09 -7.83 0.02
N ASP A 83 -6.01 -8.25 -0.85
CA ASP A 83 -5.94 -9.54 -1.56
C ASP A 83 -4.64 -9.68 -2.39
N GLN A 84 -4.15 -8.59 -2.96
CA GLN A 84 -2.98 -8.60 -3.84
C GLN A 84 -1.64 -8.30 -3.14
N ALA A 85 -1.67 -7.61 -2.00
CA ALA A 85 -0.47 -7.11 -1.33
C ALA A 85 -0.20 -7.74 0.04
N ALA A 86 -1.18 -8.42 0.65
CA ALA A 86 -1.00 -9.04 1.95
C ALA A 86 0.13 -10.08 1.93
N THR A 87 0.78 -10.24 3.08
CA THR A 87 1.66 -11.38 3.32
C THR A 87 0.83 -12.65 3.46
N ALA A 88 1.48 -13.82 3.44
CA ALA A 88 0.78 -15.11 3.48
C ALA A 88 -0.06 -15.33 4.76
N ASP A 89 0.24 -14.60 5.83
CA ASP A 89 -0.51 -14.55 7.09
C ASP A 89 -1.62 -13.47 7.11
N GLY A 90 -1.94 -12.86 5.97
CA GLY A 90 -2.98 -11.83 5.86
C GLY A 90 -2.57 -10.44 6.40
N LEU A 91 -1.31 -10.25 6.80
CA LEU A 91 -0.79 -8.99 7.34
C LEU A 91 0.03 -8.21 6.29
N GLY A 92 0.98 -7.39 6.75
CA GLY A 92 2.02 -6.81 5.89
C GLY A 92 1.57 -5.64 5.02
N VAL A 93 0.36 -5.12 5.20
CA VAL A 93 -0.18 -3.97 4.47
C VAL A 93 -0.68 -2.90 5.44
N LEU A 94 -0.25 -1.67 5.23
CA LEU A 94 -0.71 -0.48 5.92
C LEU A 94 -1.41 0.43 4.91
N ILE A 95 -2.73 0.54 5.00
CA ILE A 95 -3.51 1.43 4.15
C ILE A 95 -3.53 2.83 4.77
N ASN A 96 -3.02 3.82 4.03
CA ASN A 96 -3.12 5.22 4.43
C ASN A 96 -4.33 5.90 3.77
N ALA A 97 -5.29 6.26 4.61
CA ALA A 97 -6.46 7.05 4.27
C ALA A 97 -6.38 8.40 5.01
N SER A 98 -6.40 9.51 4.27
CA SER A 98 -6.36 10.85 4.86
C SER A 98 -7.57 11.67 4.44
N ARG A 99 -7.68 12.08 3.18
CA ARG A 99 -8.77 12.96 2.72
C ARG A 99 -10.16 12.33 2.88
N SER A 100 -10.31 11.03 2.65
CA SER A 100 -11.58 10.32 2.82
C SER A 100 -12.09 10.32 4.27
N ILE A 101 -11.18 10.45 5.25
CA ILE A 101 -11.51 10.50 6.68
C ILE A 101 -11.60 11.96 7.14
N LEU A 102 -10.57 12.76 6.85
CA LEU A 102 -10.46 14.16 7.29
C LEU A 102 -11.54 15.06 6.69
N TYR A 103 -12.06 14.72 5.51
CA TYR A 103 -13.09 15.51 4.82
C TYR A 103 -14.39 14.73 4.65
N ALA A 104 -14.65 13.76 5.53
CA ALA A 104 -15.95 13.07 5.60
C ALA A 104 -17.10 14.03 5.96
N SER A 105 -16.79 15.14 6.64
CA SER A 105 -17.68 16.28 6.83
C SER A 105 -16.85 17.55 7.05
N ASP A 106 -17.41 18.71 6.69
CA ASP A 106 -16.91 20.05 6.99
C ASP A 106 -17.74 20.76 8.09
N GLY A 107 -18.72 20.07 8.67
CA GLY A 107 -19.64 20.55 9.69
C GLY A 107 -19.26 20.19 11.13
N SER A 108 -20.16 20.52 12.08
CA SER A 108 -19.98 20.23 13.51
C SER A 108 -20.01 18.73 13.85
N ASP A 109 -20.49 17.89 12.92
CA ASP A 109 -20.54 16.43 13.01
C ASP A 109 -19.23 15.75 12.57
N TYR A 110 -18.20 16.52 12.17
CA TYR A 110 -16.88 16.04 11.71
C TYR A 110 -16.35 14.83 12.48
N ALA A 111 -16.32 14.87 13.82
CA ALA A 111 -15.77 13.79 14.62
C ALA A 111 -16.55 12.48 14.46
N GLY A 112 -17.88 12.56 14.33
CA GLY A 112 -18.75 11.41 14.07
C GLY A 112 -18.54 10.88 12.65
N SER A 113 -18.53 11.76 11.65
CA SER A 113 -18.37 11.39 10.25
C SER A 113 -17.00 10.79 9.95
N ALA A 114 -15.92 11.34 10.53
CA ALA A 114 -14.57 10.79 10.42
C ALA A 114 -14.45 9.40 11.07
N ARG A 115 -15.10 9.20 12.22
CA ARG A 115 -15.17 7.88 12.88
C ARG A 115 -15.92 6.88 12.00
N GLN A 116 -17.09 7.26 11.50
CA GLN A 116 -17.89 6.40 10.62
C GLN A 116 -17.10 5.99 9.37
N ALA A 117 -16.46 6.94 8.67
CA ALA A 117 -15.63 6.65 7.51
C ALA A 117 -14.45 5.71 7.83
N THR A 118 -13.88 5.80 9.03
CA THR A 118 -12.84 4.88 9.50
C THR A 118 -13.38 3.47 9.75
N GLU A 119 -14.54 3.36 10.38
CA GLU A 119 -15.22 2.07 10.66
C GLU A 119 -15.64 1.37 9.36
N GLU A 120 -16.15 2.11 8.37
CA GLU A 120 -16.51 1.59 7.04
C GLU A 120 -15.29 1.06 6.27
N LEU A 121 -14.18 1.81 6.28
CA LEU A 121 -12.93 1.37 5.66
C LEU A 121 -12.38 0.12 6.34
N ARG A 122 -12.41 0.09 7.68
CA ARG A 122 -11.97 -1.07 8.47
C ARG A 122 -12.80 -2.31 8.14
N ALA A 123 -14.13 -2.19 8.09
CA ALA A 123 -15.02 -3.31 7.75
C ALA A 123 -14.76 -3.88 6.34
N THR A 124 -14.38 -3.02 5.39
CA THR A 124 -13.99 -3.44 4.03
C THR A 124 -12.73 -4.32 4.03
N ILE A 125 -11.79 -4.03 4.93
CA ILE A 125 -10.51 -4.73 5.06
C ILE A 125 -10.64 -6.02 5.88
N GLU A 126 -11.32 -5.98 7.03
CA GLU A 126 -11.44 -7.12 7.94
C GLU A 126 -12.12 -8.32 7.28
N GLY A 127 -13.06 -8.10 6.35
CA GLY A 127 -13.69 -9.17 5.58
C GLY A 127 -12.79 -9.93 4.60
N ARG A 128 -11.47 -9.67 4.61
CA ARG A 128 -10.46 -10.30 3.73
C ARG A 128 -9.30 -10.97 4.46
N ILE A 129 -9.12 -10.67 5.75
CA ILE A 129 -8.10 -11.33 6.56
C ILE A 129 -8.72 -12.63 7.05
N THR A 130 -8.40 -13.76 6.42
CA THR A 130 -8.78 -15.08 6.94
C THR A 130 -8.10 -15.32 8.27
N GLU A 131 -8.89 -15.47 9.33
CA GLU A 131 -8.45 -16.16 10.54
C GLU A 131 -8.34 -17.66 10.18
N ASP A 132 -7.11 -18.18 10.30
CA ASP A 132 -6.64 -19.58 10.12
C ASP A 132 -6.21 -20.06 8.72
#